data_AF-A0A7W9YF37-F1
#
_entry.id   AF-A0A7W9YF37-F1
#
_cell.length_a   1.000
_cell.length_b   1.000
_cell.length_c   1.000
_cell.angle_alpha   90.00
_cell.angle_beta   90.00
_cell.angle_gamma   90.00
#
_symmetry.space_group_name_H-M   'P 1'
#
loop_
_entity.id
_entity.type
_entity.pdbx_description
1 polymer ?
#
loop_
_entity_poly.entity_id
_entity_poly.type
_entity_poly.pdbx_seq_one_letter_code
_entity_poly.pdbx_strand_id
1 'polypeptide(L)'
;MRSFPVIAAALLIAATALPAAATSGNLTWTFDQEKWHVHADPASGCYTIAGQNSAATVLFRNESRRGVILHEDTRCHGPSDFLAPKRESRFPARSYGVL
;
A
#
# COMPACT_ATOMS: atom_id res chain seq x y z
N MET A 1 -40.43 53.44 11.48
CA MET A 1 -40.08 52.72 10.24
C MET A 1 -39.10 51.62 10.63
N ARG A 2 -39.34 50.39 10.15
CA ARG A 2 -38.81 49.12 10.70
C ARG A 2 -37.43 48.78 10.11
N SER A 3 -36.47 48.46 10.96
CA SER A 3 -35.17 47.91 10.57
C SER A 3 -35.25 46.38 10.56
N PHE A 4 -35.00 45.76 9.41
CA PHE A 4 -35.00 44.30 9.26
C PHE A 4 -33.61 43.74 9.59
N PRO A 5 -33.49 42.67 10.39
CA PRO A 5 -32.21 42.02 10.62
C PRO A 5 -31.81 41.19 9.39
N VAL A 6 -30.61 41.45 8.86
CA VAL A 6 -29.99 40.63 7.80
C VAL A 6 -29.57 39.30 8.42
N ILE A 7 -30.28 38.24 8.07
CA ILE A 7 -29.93 36.87 8.46
C ILE A 7 -28.77 36.42 7.56
N ALA A 8 -27.57 36.37 8.12
CA ALA A 8 -26.41 35.76 7.48
C ALA A 8 -26.64 34.24 7.39
N ALA A 9 -27.05 33.76 6.22
CA ALA A 9 -27.12 32.34 5.93
C ALA A 9 -25.70 31.78 5.85
N ALA A 10 -25.24 31.15 6.94
CA ALA A 10 -24.00 30.40 6.96
C ALA A 10 -24.20 29.13 6.11
N LEU A 11 -23.68 29.16 4.88
CA LEU A 11 -23.66 28.01 3.98
C LEU A 11 -22.63 27.01 4.52
N LEU A 12 -23.07 26.01 5.30
CA LEU A 12 -22.23 24.84 5.60
C LEU A 12 -22.09 24.02 4.32
N ILE A 13 -21.00 24.26 3.59
CA ILE A 13 -20.56 23.38 2.52
C ILE A 13 -20.02 22.12 3.20
N ALA A 14 -20.88 21.11 3.34
CA ALA A 14 -20.45 19.77 3.68
C ALA A 14 -19.59 19.26 2.52
N ALA A 15 -18.28 19.37 2.65
CA ALA A 15 -17.34 18.69 1.78
C ALA A 15 -17.54 17.19 1.99
N THR A 16 -18.31 16.55 1.12
CA THR A 16 -18.29 15.10 0.99
C THR A 16 -16.94 14.74 0.41
N ALA A 17 -15.96 14.54 1.29
CA ALA A 17 -14.76 13.80 0.94
C ALA A 17 -15.23 12.37 0.60
N LEU A 18 -15.65 12.17 -0.65
CA LEU A 18 -15.68 10.86 -1.25
C LEU A 18 -14.28 10.28 -0.98
N PRO A 19 -14.17 9.10 -0.36
CA PRO A 19 -12.87 8.47 -0.26
C PRO A 19 -12.38 8.38 -1.70
N ALA A 20 -11.33 9.13 -2.01
CA ALA A 20 -10.61 8.92 -3.24
C ALA A 20 -10.28 7.43 -3.18
N ALA A 21 -10.93 6.63 -4.01
CA ALA A 21 -10.40 5.36 -4.44
C ALA A 21 -9.15 5.73 -5.24
N ALA A 22 -8.13 6.24 -4.55
CA ALA A 22 -6.77 6.27 -5.01
C ALA A 22 -6.54 4.82 -5.36
N THR A 23 -6.55 4.54 -6.66
CA THR A 23 -6.09 3.27 -7.18
C THR A 23 -4.58 3.29 -6.99
N SER A 24 -4.15 3.34 -5.73
CA SER A 24 -2.76 3.51 -5.38
C SER A 24 -2.05 2.24 -5.79
N GLY A 25 -0.91 2.39 -6.45
CA GLY A 25 -0.01 1.32 -6.83
C GLY A 25 0.67 0.70 -5.62
N ASN A 26 -0.03 0.54 -4.49
CA ASN A 26 0.58 0.21 -3.22
C ASN A 26 1.00 -1.26 -3.17
N LEU A 27 2.15 -1.48 -2.57
CA LEU A 27 2.55 -2.79 -2.04
C LEU A 27 2.55 -2.69 -0.53
N THR A 28 1.86 -3.61 0.13
CA THR A 28 1.78 -3.62 1.59
C THR A 28 2.23 -4.97 2.14
N TRP A 29 2.89 -4.96 3.30
CA TRP A 29 3.41 -6.18 3.92
C TRP A 29 3.46 -6.08 5.43
N THR A 30 3.54 -7.23 6.09
CA THR A 30 3.62 -7.32 7.55
C THR A 30 4.48 -8.50 8.00
N PHE A 31 5.21 -8.30 9.09
CA PHE A 31 6.05 -9.33 9.71
C PHE A 31 5.32 -10.08 10.84
N ASP A 32 4.26 -9.50 11.38
CA ASP A 32 3.57 -9.94 12.60
C ASP A 32 2.03 -9.96 12.47
N GLN A 33 1.48 -9.57 11.31
CA GLN A 33 0.05 -9.34 11.05
C GLN A 33 -0.60 -8.18 11.81
N GLU A 34 0.14 -7.51 12.69
CA GLU A 34 -0.35 -6.40 13.50
C GLU A 34 -0.05 -5.06 12.82
N LYS A 35 1.17 -4.91 12.30
CA LYS A 35 1.62 -3.68 11.64
C LYS A 35 1.84 -3.88 10.15
N TRP A 36 1.12 -3.09 9.36
CA TRP A 36 1.29 -3.02 7.91
C TRP A 36 2.28 -1.92 7.52
N HIS A 37 3.24 -2.29 6.70
CA HIS A 37 4.13 -1.40 5.98
C HIS A 37 3.59 -1.18 4.57
N VAL A 38 3.83 0.00 4.01
CA VAL A 38 3.33 0.39 2.69
C VAL A 38 4.46 1.00 1.87
N HIS A 39 4.61 0.56 0.63
CA HIS A 39 5.38 1.26 -0.40
C HIS A 39 4.40 1.74 -1.46
N ALA A 40 4.16 3.05 -1.50
CA ALA A 40 3.27 3.66 -2.47
C ALA A 40 3.96 3.81 -3.82
N ASP A 41 3.29 3.34 -4.87
CA ASP A 41 3.68 3.49 -6.28
C ASP A 41 5.18 3.20 -6.54
N PRO A 42 5.67 2.00 -6.18
CA PRO A 42 7.08 1.67 -6.35
C PRO A 42 7.44 1.65 -7.85
N ALA A 43 8.57 2.26 -8.18
CA ALA A 43 9.15 2.17 -9.51
C ALA A 43 9.65 0.75 -9.79
N SER A 44 9.92 0.43 -11.06
CA SER A 44 10.55 -0.83 -11.43
C SER A 44 11.94 -0.92 -10.76
N GLY A 45 12.23 -2.07 -10.16
CA GLY A 45 13.45 -2.26 -9.37
C GLY A 45 13.30 -3.31 -8.28
N CYS A 46 14.38 -3.52 -7.52
CA CYS A 46 14.43 -4.46 -6.41
C CYS A 46 14.42 -3.73 -5.06
N TYR A 47 13.56 -4.17 -4.14
CA TYR A 47 13.41 -3.57 -2.83
C TYR A 47 13.54 -4.61 -1.73
N THR A 48 14.43 -4.36 -0.76
CA THR A 48 14.57 -5.20 0.45
C THR A 48 13.67 -4.66 1.55
N ILE A 49 12.81 -5.51 2.06
CA ILE A 49 11.82 -5.18 3.11
C ILE A 49 12.23 -5.71 4.48
N ALA A 50 13.01 -6.78 4.53
CA ALA A 50 13.57 -7.35 5.75
C ALA A 50 15.03 -7.75 5.52
N GLY A 51 15.91 -7.41 6.47
CA GLY A 51 17.30 -7.85 6.44
C GLY A 51 17.44 -9.35 6.70
N GLN A 52 18.60 -9.94 6.39
CA GLN A 52 18.82 -11.40 6.48
C GLN A 52 18.52 -11.98 7.89
N ASN A 53 18.78 -11.20 8.94
CA ASN A 53 18.62 -11.62 10.34
C ASN A 53 17.27 -11.20 10.96
N SER A 54 16.36 -10.61 10.16
CA SER A 54 15.04 -10.19 10.63
C SER A 54 13.99 -11.28 10.39
N ALA A 55 12.79 -11.13 10.96
CA ALA A 55 11.65 -11.92 10.51
C ALA A 55 11.36 -11.63 9.03
N ALA A 56 11.10 -12.67 8.24
CA ALA A 56 10.58 -12.51 6.88
C ALA A 56 9.12 -12.05 6.95
N THR A 57 8.62 -11.49 5.84
CA THR A 57 7.20 -11.13 5.73
C THR A 57 6.33 -12.37 5.89
N VAL A 58 5.24 -12.28 6.64
CA VAL A 58 4.25 -13.34 6.79
C VAL A 58 3.12 -13.20 5.77
N LEU A 59 2.76 -11.96 5.40
CA LEU A 59 1.75 -11.64 4.39
C LEU A 59 2.18 -10.46 3.53
N PHE A 60 2.04 -10.62 2.22
CA PHE A 60 2.36 -9.59 1.23
C PHE A 60 1.13 -9.33 0.35
N ARG A 61 0.71 -8.07 0.20
CA ARG A 61 -0.43 -7.67 -0.62
C ARG A 61 0.02 -6.77 -1.76
N ASN A 62 -0.33 -7.16 -2.97
CA ASN A 62 -0.09 -6.36 -4.15
C ASN A 62 -1.38 -5.62 -4.50
N GLU A 63 -1.54 -4.41 -4.01
CA GLU A 63 -2.66 -3.54 -4.37
C GLU A 63 -2.38 -2.76 -5.65
N SER A 64 -1.22 -2.96 -6.28
CA SER A 64 -0.86 -2.29 -7.52
C SER A 64 -1.58 -2.88 -8.74
N ARG A 65 -1.39 -2.26 -9.91
CA ARG A 65 -1.87 -2.74 -11.21
C ARG A 65 -0.89 -3.68 -11.91
N ARG A 66 0.33 -3.83 -11.39
CA ARG A 66 1.41 -4.61 -11.99
C ARG A 66 1.71 -5.81 -11.11
N GLY A 67 2.17 -6.91 -11.70
CA GLY A 67 2.66 -8.04 -10.93
C GLY A 67 4.01 -7.73 -10.29
N VAL A 68 4.31 -8.38 -9.18
CA VAL A 68 5.62 -8.30 -8.53
C VAL A 68 6.18 -9.68 -8.31
N ILE A 69 7.49 -9.80 -8.25
CA ILE A 69 8.17 -11.05 -7.90
C ILE A 69 8.60 -10.93 -6.45
N LEU A 70 8.15 -11.84 -5.60
CA LEU A 70 8.57 -11.94 -4.21
C LEU A 70 9.77 -12.87 -4.11
N HIS A 71 10.69 -12.58 -3.21
CA HIS A 71 11.91 -13.34 -3.00
C HIS A 71 12.10 -13.66 -1.52
N GLU A 72 12.46 -14.91 -1.20
CA GLU A 72 12.69 -15.35 0.19
C GLU A 72 13.93 -14.68 0.80
N ASP A 73 14.91 -14.31 -0.03
CA ASP A 73 16.14 -13.66 0.39
C ASP A 73 16.13 -12.14 0.11
N THR A 74 17.17 -11.47 0.61
CA THR A 74 17.39 -10.04 0.35
C THR A 74 17.87 -9.78 -1.07
N ARG A 75 17.69 -8.54 -1.56
CA ARG A 75 18.18 -8.09 -2.88
C ARG A 75 17.71 -8.93 -4.08
N CYS A 76 16.49 -9.46 -4.02
CA CYS A 76 15.84 -10.24 -5.08
C CYS A 76 16.61 -11.50 -5.50
N HIS A 77 17.22 -12.16 -4.52
CA HIS A 77 17.86 -13.46 -4.69
C HIS A 77 17.03 -14.59 -4.10
N GLY A 78 17.49 -15.82 -4.32
CA GLY A 78 16.89 -17.01 -3.74
C GLY A 78 15.58 -17.42 -4.42
N PRO A 79 14.84 -18.35 -3.80
CA PRO A 79 13.53 -18.78 -4.27
C PRO A 79 12.58 -17.59 -4.43
N SER A 80 11.75 -17.66 -5.46
CA SER A 80 10.86 -16.57 -5.83
C SER A 80 9.48 -17.05 -6.25
N ASP A 81 8.48 -16.20 -6.04
CA ASP A 81 7.12 -16.42 -6.51
C ASP A 81 6.52 -15.15 -7.12
N PHE A 82 5.62 -15.31 -8.09
CA PHE A 82 4.95 -14.20 -8.74
C PHE A 82 3.65 -13.84 -8.01
N LEU A 83 3.59 -12.61 -7.50
CA LEU A 83 2.38 -12.07 -6.90
C LEU A 83 1.65 -11.15 -7.90
N ALA A 84 0.56 -11.69 -8.46
CA ALA A 84 -0.30 -10.97 -9.39
C ALA A 84 -0.94 -9.71 -8.75
N PRO A 85 -1.39 -8.74 -9.57
CA PRO A 85 -2.15 -7.59 -9.10
C PRO A 85 -3.38 -7.99 -8.28
N LYS A 86 -3.68 -7.21 -7.24
CA LYS A 86 -4.84 -7.40 -6.35
C LYS A 86 -4.89 -8.77 -5.67
N ARG A 87 -3.73 -9.37 -5.42
CA ARG A 87 -3.58 -10.63 -4.70
C ARG A 87 -2.77 -10.47 -3.42
N GLU A 88 -2.94 -11.46 -2.55
CA GLU A 88 -2.17 -11.63 -1.33
C GLU A 88 -1.32 -12.90 -1.46
N SER A 89 -0.09 -12.83 -0.97
CA SER A 89 0.84 -13.95 -0.91
C SER A 89 0.89 -14.55 0.49
N ARG A 90 1.10 -15.87 0.53
CA ARG A 90 1.52 -16.62 1.73
C ARG A 90 2.98 -17.06 1.65
N PHE A 91 3.69 -16.60 0.63
CA PHE A 91 5.11 -16.83 0.43
C PHE A 91 5.91 -15.90 1.34
N PRO A 92 6.80 -16.43 2.19
CA PRO A 92 7.64 -15.58 3.02
C PRO A 92 8.59 -14.76 2.14
N ALA A 93 8.59 -13.44 2.31
CA ALA A 93 9.38 -12.55 1.47
C ALA A 93 10.30 -11.64 2.30
N ARG A 94 11.54 -11.47 1.83
CA ARG A 94 12.52 -10.49 2.34
C ARG A 94 12.84 -9.39 1.34
N SER A 95 12.52 -9.61 0.08
CA SER A 95 12.57 -8.59 -0.95
C SER A 95 11.52 -8.84 -2.03
N TYR A 96 11.26 -7.81 -2.85
CA TYR A 96 10.43 -7.94 -4.03
C TYR A 96 10.99 -7.15 -5.21
N GLY A 97 10.75 -7.66 -6.40
CA GLY A 97 11.04 -7.04 -7.68
C GLY A 97 9.76 -6.50 -8.32
N VAL A 98 9.78 -5.24 -8.71
CA VAL A 98 8.75 -4.61 -9.55
C VAL A 98 9.24 -4.63 -11.00
N LEU A 99 8.47 -5.26 -11.88
CA LEU A 99 8.69 -5.30 -13.32
C LEU A 99 8.07 -4.07 -13.96
#